data_AF-A0A6V7Q610-F1
#
_entry.id   AF-A0A6V7Q610-F1
#
_cell.length_a   1.000
_cell.length_b   1.000
_cell.length_c   1.000
_cell.angle_alpha   90.00
_cell.angle_beta   90.00
_cell.angle_gamma   90.00
#
_symmetry.space_group_name_H-M   'P 1'
#
loop_
_entity.id
_entity.type
_entity.pdbx_description
1 polymer ?
#
loop_
_entity_poly.entity_id
_entity_poly.type
_entity_poly.pdbx_seq_one_letter_code
_entity_poly.pdbx_strand_id
1 'polypeptide(L)'
;MMLPSYNLSVAAGFGSLGLMTSVLLSSDGKTLEAEAAHGTVTRHFRLHQKGQETSTNSIASIFAWTRGLAHRAKLDKNDRLLEFVQNLESACIETVESGKMTKDLALLIHGPKVSREHYLSTEEFIDAVAQRLEEKLQVRAAFVELGPTSNLTA
;
A
#
# COMPACT_ATOMS: atom_id res chain seq x y z
N MET A 1 14.63 24.10 2.36
CA MET A 1 14.60 23.47 1.02
C MET A 1 15.66 22.37 1.03
N MET A 2 15.30 21.16 1.45
CA MET A 2 16.24 20.04 1.62
C MET A 2 16.28 19.26 0.30
N LEU A 3 17.49 18.94 -0.18
CA LEU A 3 17.75 18.47 -1.54
C LEU A 3 17.09 17.10 -1.85
N PRO A 4 16.54 16.89 -3.07
CA PRO A 4 15.88 15.64 -3.49
C PRO A 4 16.73 14.38 -3.34
N SER A 5 18.06 14.53 -3.35
CA SER A 5 19.03 13.43 -3.38
C SER A 5 19.11 12.61 -2.09
N TYR A 6 18.76 13.19 -0.93
CA TYR A 6 18.84 12.48 0.36
C TYR A 6 17.68 11.52 0.58
N ASN A 7 16.47 11.87 0.12
CA ASN A 7 15.28 11.02 0.30
C ASN A 7 15.36 9.73 -0.53
N LEU A 8 15.99 9.77 -1.70
CA LEU A 8 16.21 8.59 -2.55
C LEU A 8 17.14 7.57 -1.88
N SER A 9 18.19 8.02 -1.19
CA SER A 9 19.11 7.16 -0.44
C SER A 9 18.47 6.54 0.78
N VAL A 10 17.57 7.27 1.46
CA VAL A 10 16.78 6.73 2.58
C VAL A 10 15.80 5.68 2.07
N ALA A 11 15.04 5.95 1.01
CA ALA A 11 14.10 4.99 0.42
C ALA A 11 14.77 3.70 -0.07
N ALA A 12 15.95 3.80 -0.70
CA ALA A 12 16.75 2.64 -1.06
C ALA A 12 17.32 1.90 0.18
N GLY A 13 17.68 2.64 1.23
CA GLY A 13 18.15 2.09 2.50
C GLY A 13 17.09 1.34 3.31
N PHE A 14 15.80 1.67 3.13
CA PHE A 14 14.65 0.95 3.69
C PHE A 14 14.17 -0.21 2.79
N GLY A 15 14.91 -0.52 1.72
CA GLY A 15 14.70 -1.69 0.89
C GLY A 15 14.31 -1.35 -0.54
N SER A 16 13.17 -0.70 -0.76
CA SER A 16 12.70 -0.37 -2.10
C SER A 16 12.12 1.03 -2.18
N LEU A 17 12.36 1.71 -3.31
CA LEU A 17 11.73 2.99 -3.63
C LEU A 17 10.18 2.90 -3.64
N GLY A 18 9.64 1.70 -3.85
CA GLY A 18 8.20 1.41 -3.79
C GLY A 18 7.62 1.38 -2.37
N LEU A 19 8.43 1.57 -1.33
CA LEU A 19 7.99 1.60 0.08
C LEU A 19 7.88 3.02 0.64
N MET A 20 8.16 4.06 -0.15
CA MET A 20 8.12 5.44 0.31
C MET A 20 7.00 6.25 -0.35
N THR A 21 6.23 6.96 0.48
CA THR A 21 5.29 7.99 0.05
C THR A 21 5.83 9.39 0.30
N SER A 22 5.49 10.33 -0.58
CA SER A 22 5.73 11.75 -0.40
C SER A 22 4.40 12.45 -0.11
N VAL A 23 4.40 13.33 0.89
CA VAL A 23 3.22 14.12 1.28
C VAL A 23 3.65 15.58 1.43
N LEU A 24 3.03 16.46 0.66
CA LEU A 24 3.18 17.91 0.76
C LEU A 24 1.98 18.50 1.51
N LEU A 25 2.26 19.19 2.62
CA LEU A 25 1.24 19.87 3.41
C LEU A 25 1.41 21.39 3.29
N SER A 26 0.33 22.08 2.93
CA SER A 26 0.29 23.54 2.91
C SER A 26 0.38 24.13 4.32
N SER A 27 0.85 25.37 4.43
CA SER A 27 0.96 26.09 5.71
C SER A 27 -0.38 26.29 6.42
N ASP A 28 -1.49 26.15 5.69
CA ASP A 28 -2.86 26.21 6.25
C ASP A 28 -3.30 24.91 6.94
N GLY A 29 -2.54 23.81 6.79
CA GLY A 29 -2.87 22.49 7.31
C GLY A 29 -4.11 21.83 6.67
N LYS A 30 -4.72 22.46 5.66
CA LYS A 30 -5.96 22.00 5.00
C LYS A 30 -5.68 21.40 3.64
N THR A 31 -4.70 21.92 2.91
CA THR A 31 -4.35 21.42 1.58
C THR A 31 -3.22 20.41 1.68
N LEU A 32 -3.44 19.21 1.15
CA LEU A 32 -2.46 18.12 1.14
C LEU A 32 -2.39 17.51 -0.26
N GLU A 33 -1.17 17.29 -0.74
CA GLU A 33 -0.86 16.47 -1.91
C GLU A 33 -0.13 15.21 -1.44
N ALA A 34 -0.54 14.04 -1.92
CA ALA A 34 0.13 12.77 -1.67
C ALA A 34 0.50 12.12 -3.00
N GLU A 35 1.75 11.68 -3.13
CA GLU A 35 2.28 11.04 -4.33
C GLU A 35 3.18 9.84 -3.96
N ALA A 36 3.39 8.95 -4.92
CA ALA A 36 4.43 7.94 -4.82
C ALA A 36 5.80 8.60 -5.02
N ALA A 37 6.77 8.30 -4.16
CA ALA A 37 8.08 8.97 -4.22
C ALA A 37 8.99 8.44 -5.35
N HIS A 38 8.50 7.54 -6.20
CA HIS A 38 9.21 6.97 -7.35
C HIS A 38 8.73 7.56 -8.67
N GLY A 39 9.60 7.59 -9.68
CA GLY A 39 9.22 7.98 -11.04
C GLY A 39 8.31 6.96 -11.75
N THR A 40 8.01 7.19 -13.02
CA THR A 40 7.04 6.41 -13.83
C THR A 40 7.46 4.97 -14.18
N VAL A 41 8.55 4.46 -13.61
CA VAL A 41 9.07 3.09 -13.85
C VAL A 41 9.13 2.71 -15.34
N THR A 42 9.67 3.61 -16.16
CA THR A 42 9.62 3.54 -17.64
C THR A 42 10.14 2.21 -18.21
N ARG A 43 11.11 1.58 -17.56
CA ARG A 43 11.61 0.26 -17.96
C ARG A 43 10.51 -0.80 -17.94
N HIS A 44 9.74 -0.90 -16.86
CA HIS A 44 8.63 -1.85 -16.74
C HIS A 44 7.51 -1.51 -17.73
N PHE A 45 7.22 -0.22 -17.92
CA PHE A 45 6.24 0.22 -18.92
C PHE A 45 6.59 -0.28 -20.33
N ARG A 46 7.86 -0.22 -20.75
CA ARG A 46 8.29 -0.76 -22.06
C ARG A 46 8.14 -2.29 -22.17
N LEU A 47 8.26 -3.02 -21.07
CA LEU A 47 8.03 -4.47 -21.05
C LEU A 47 6.52 -4.77 -21.18
N HIS A 48 5.69 -4.02 -20.44
CA HIS A 48 4.24 -4.10 -20.53
C HIS A 48 3.73 -3.79 -21.95
N GLN A 49 4.27 -2.76 -22.62
CA GLN A 49 3.93 -2.45 -24.02
C GLN A 49 4.23 -3.61 -25.00
N LYS A 50 5.14 -4.52 -24.64
CA LYS A 50 5.48 -5.70 -25.43
C LYS A 50 4.69 -6.95 -25.00
N GLY A 51 3.71 -6.81 -24.11
CA GLY A 51 2.93 -7.92 -23.55
C GLY A 51 3.73 -8.83 -22.61
N GLN A 52 4.85 -8.35 -22.06
CA GLN A 52 5.66 -9.11 -21.12
C GLN A 52 5.15 -8.90 -19.69
N GLU A 53 5.26 -9.95 -18.87
CA GLU A 53 4.95 -9.88 -17.45
C GLU A 53 5.83 -8.83 -16.74
N THR A 54 5.22 -8.06 -15.84
CA THR A 54 5.93 -7.08 -15.01
C THR A 54 5.61 -7.29 -13.54
N SER A 55 6.55 -6.94 -12.67
CA SER A 55 6.38 -6.99 -11.22
C SER A 55 6.83 -5.65 -10.65
N THR A 56 5.97 -4.65 -10.80
CA THR A 56 6.17 -3.30 -10.28
C THR A 56 5.50 -3.19 -8.92
N ASN A 57 6.23 -2.72 -7.92
CA ASN A 57 5.69 -2.51 -6.59
C ASN A 57 4.64 -1.39 -6.59
N SER A 58 3.40 -1.74 -6.26
CA SER A 58 2.27 -0.81 -6.21
C SER A 58 2.03 -0.20 -4.82
N ILE A 59 2.79 -0.58 -3.79
CA ILE A 59 2.56 -0.15 -2.40
C ILE A 59 2.62 1.38 -2.26
N ALA A 60 3.68 2.04 -2.76
CA ALA A 60 3.78 3.50 -2.69
C ALA A 60 2.61 4.21 -3.40
N SER A 61 2.12 3.65 -4.52
CA SER A 61 0.97 4.20 -5.25
C SER A 61 -0.34 4.02 -4.47
N ILE A 62 -0.53 2.85 -3.84
CA ILE A 62 -1.67 2.60 -2.95
C ILE A 62 -1.62 3.55 -1.74
N PHE A 63 -0.44 3.71 -1.14
CA PHE A 63 -0.28 4.58 0.02
C PHE A 63 -0.47 6.06 -0.34
N ALA A 64 -0.14 6.50 -1.55
CA ALA A 64 -0.49 7.85 -2.01
C ALA A 64 -2.01 8.09 -1.96
N TRP A 65 -2.80 7.12 -2.42
CA TRP A 65 -4.27 7.17 -2.32
C TRP A 65 -4.75 7.15 -0.88
N THR A 66 -4.27 6.23 -0.05
CA THR A 66 -4.72 6.11 1.35
C THR A 66 -4.39 7.37 2.15
N ARG A 67 -3.26 8.02 1.90
CA ARG A 67 -2.86 9.26 2.58
C ARG A 67 -3.76 10.44 2.19
N GLY A 68 -4.08 10.58 0.90
CA GLY A 68 -5.04 11.57 0.42
C GLY A 68 -6.45 11.35 1.02
N LEU A 69 -6.92 10.11 1.00
CA LEU A 69 -8.22 9.73 1.56
C LEU A 69 -8.29 9.88 3.08
N ALA A 70 -7.21 9.54 3.80
CA ALA A 70 -7.12 9.74 5.25
C ALA A 70 -7.21 11.22 5.62
N HIS A 71 -6.60 12.10 4.82
CA HIS A 71 -6.72 13.54 5.03
C HIS A 71 -8.14 14.04 4.78
N ARG A 72 -8.78 13.59 3.69
CA ARG A 72 -10.20 13.88 3.41
C ARG A 72 -11.10 13.40 4.55
N ALA A 73 -10.88 12.18 5.04
CA ALA A 73 -11.62 11.61 6.17
C ALA A 73 -11.53 12.48 7.43
N LYS A 74 -10.34 13.00 7.75
CA LYS A 74 -10.13 13.92 8.88
C LYS A 74 -10.88 15.23 8.71
N LEU A 75 -10.82 15.82 7.51
CA LEU A 75 -11.52 17.08 7.22
C LEU A 75 -13.05 16.93 7.32
N ASP A 76 -13.58 15.76 6.92
CA ASP A 76 -15.02 15.46 6.94
C ASP A 76 -15.51 14.83 8.25
N LYS A 77 -14.61 14.52 9.19
CA LYS A 77 -14.91 13.70 10.37
C LYS A 77 -15.58 12.36 10.00
N ASN A 78 -15.07 11.72 8.94
CA ASN A 78 -15.60 10.47 8.41
C ASN A 78 -14.77 9.29 8.91
N ASP A 79 -15.14 8.74 10.07
CA ASP A 79 -14.43 7.62 10.70
C ASP A 79 -14.47 6.35 9.85
N ARG A 80 -15.55 6.12 9.09
CA ARG A 80 -15.67 4.95 8.19
C ARG A 80 -14.62 4.99 7.08
N LEU A 81 -14.37 6.17 6.50
CA LEU A 81 -13.34 6.34 5.48
C LEU A 81 -11.94 6.20 6.09
N LEU A 82 -11.72 6.75 7.30
CA LEU A 82 -10.45 6.62 8.01
C LEU A 82 -10.12 5.16 8.32
N GLU A 83 -11.10 4.38 8.75
CA GLU A 83 -10.96 2.95 9.02
C GLU A 83 -10.69 2.16 7.74
N PHE A 84 -11.39 2.48 6.64
CA PHE A 84 -11.15 1.83 5.33
C PHE A 84 -9.69 1.99 4.87
N VAL A 85 -9.14 3.22 4.94
CA VAL A 85 -7.76 3.47 4.50
C VAL A 85 -6.74 2.78 5.41
N GLN A 86 -6.99 2.71 6.72
CA GLN A 86 -6.15 1.96 7.66
C GLN A 86 -6.16 0.47 7.36
N ASN A 87 -7.33 -0.09 7.05
CA ASN A 87 -7.46 -1.50 6.66
C ASN A 87 -6.74 -1.79 5.34
N LEU A 88 -6.79 -0.88 4.36
CA LEU A 88 -6.07 -1.02 3.09
C LEU A 88 -4.54 -0.95 3.28
N GLU A 89 -4.04 -0.01 4.10
CA GLU A 89 -2.60 0.04 4.43
C GLU A 89 -2.15 -1.24 5.15
N SER A 90 -2.93 -1.72 6.13
CA SER A 90 -2.69 -2.97 6.85
C SER A 90 -2.73 -4.18 5.92
N ALA A 91 -3.68 -4.26 4.98
CA ALA A 91 -3.76 -5.34 4.02
C ALA A 91 -2.52 -5.43 3.12
N CYS A 92 -1.95 -4.29 2.71
CA CYS A 92 -0.70 -4.26 1.95
C CYS A 92 0.47 -4.86 2.74
N ILE A 93 0.63 -4.42 4.00
CA ILE A 93 1.72 -4.87 4.88
C ILE A 93 1.59 -6.38 5.15
N GLU A 94 0.40 -6.83 5.56
CA GLU A 94 0.15 -8.25 5.86
C GLU A 94 0.31 -9.15 4.64
N THR A 95 0.02 -8.64 3.44
CA THR A 95 0.24 -9.39 2.19
C THR A 95 1.74 -9.65 2.00
N VAL A 96 2.59 -8.63 2.16
CA VAL A 96 4.04 -8.78 2.09
C VAL A 96 4.58 -9.69 3.20
N GLU A 97 4.12 -9.50 4.44
CA GLU A 97 4.53 -10.33 5.58
C GLU A 97 4.14 -11.80 5.43
N SER A 98 3.06 -12.10 4.69
CA SER A 98 2.67 -13.46 4.33
C SER A 98 3.53 -14.11 3.25
N GLY A 99 4.55 -13.41 2.74
CA GLY A 99 5.45 -13.86 1.69
C GLY A 99 4.98 -13.52 0.27
N LYS A 100 3.80 -12.90 0.11
CA LYS A 100 3.29 -12.45 -1.19
C LYS A 100 3.81 -11.05 -1.49
N MET A 101 4.81 -10.95 -2.36
CA MET A 101 5.47 -9.66 -2.63
C MET A 101 5.90 -9.52 -4.09
N THR A 102 6.22 -8.31 -4.51
CA THR A 102 6.77 -8.02 -5.84
C THR A 102 8.27 -8.32 -5.91
N LYS A 103 8.78 -8.40 -7.14
CA LYS A 103 10.15 -8.86 -7.44
C LYS A 103 11.23 -8.00 -6.80
N ASP A 104 11.01 -6.70 -6.69
CA ASP A 104 11.91 -5.77 -6.00
C ASP A 104 12.07 -6.13 -4.52
N LEU A 105 10.98 -6.47 -3.83
CA LEU A 105 11.02 -6.90 -2.42
C LEU A 105 11.65 -8.29 -2.27
N ALA A 106 11.29 -9.22 -3.15
CA ALA A 106 11.87 -10.56 -3.15
C ALA A 106 13.39 -10.55 -3.39
N LEU A 107 13.88 -9.62 -4.23
CA LEU A 107 15.31 -9.41 -4.45
C LEU A 107 16.06 -8.96 -3.19
N LEU A 108 15.41 -8.22 -2.29
CA LEU A 108 16.03 -7.78 -1.02
C LEU A 108 16.19 -8.93 -0.03
N ILE A 109 15.23 -9.86 -0.03
CA ILE A 109 15.21 -10.99 0.90
C ILE A 109 16.10 -12.13 0.40
N HIS A 110 15.97 -12.49 -0.88
CA HIS A 110 16.61 -13.67 -1.46
C HIS A 110 17.87 -13.35 -2.28
N GLY A 111 18.15 -12.07 -2.52
CA GLY A 111 19.30 -11.64 -3.32
C GLY A 111 19.28 -12.22 -4.75
N PRO A 112 20.42 -12.62 -5.31
CA PRO A 112 20.50 -13.13 -6.69
C PRO A 112 19.84 -14.50 -6.89
N LYS A 113 19.39 -15.17 -5.82
CA LYS A 113 18.71 -16.47 -5.88
C LYS A 113 17.21 -16.36 -6.10
N VAL A 114 16.68 -15.15 -6.35
CA VAL A 114 15.26 -14.95 -6.59
C VAL A 114 14.80 -15.76 -7.82
N SER A 115 13.75 -16.55 -7.63
CA SER A 115 13.07 -17.32 -8.69
C SER A 115 11.63 -16.84 -8.81
N ARG A 116 10.90 -17.29 -9.85
CA ARG A 116 9.50 -16.86 -10.09
C ARG A 116 8.56 -17.22 -8.94
N GLU A 117 8.86 -18.25 -8.14
CA GLU A 117 8.04 -18.64 -6.98
C GLU A 117 8.14 -17.67 -5.80
N HIS A 118 9.18 -16.81 -5.78
CA HIS A 118 9.41 -15.86 -4.68
C HIS A 118 8.69 -14.52 -4.87
N TYR A 119 8.06 -14.27 -6.01
CA TYR A 119 7.39 -13.00 -6.28
C TYR A 119 6.14 -13.14 -7.13
N LEU A 120 5.29 -12.12 -7.04
CA LEU A 120 4.07 -11.95 -7.82
C LEU A 120 4.28 -10.91 -8.92
N SER A 121 3.54 -11.04 -10.02
CA SER A 121 3.34 -9.95 -10.98
C SER A 121 2.63 -8.76 -10.31
N THR A 122 2.62 -7.62 -11.00
CA THR A 122 1.96 -6.39 -10.51
C THR A 122 0.49 -6.65 -10.20
N GLU A 123 -0.18 -7.35 -11.12
CA GLU A 123 -1.61 -7.68 -11.08
C GLU A 123 -1.90 -8.69 -9.97
N GLU A 124 -1.14 -9.79 -9.90
CA GLU A 124 -1.30 -10.80 -8.83
C GLU A 124 -1.09 -10.21 -7.42
N PHE A 125 -0.17 -9.25 -7.27
CA PHE A 125 0.04 -8.58 -6.00
C PHE A 125 -1.16 -7.69 -5.62
N ILE A 126 -1.72 -6.94 -6.59
CA ILE A 126 -2.93 -6.13 -6.37
C ILE A 126 -4.11 -7.02 -5.99
N ASP A 127 -4.30 -8.15 -6.67
CA ASP A 127 -5.36 -9.11 -6.37
C ASP A 127 -5.20 -9.72 -4.97
N ALA A 128 -3.97 -10.05 -4.57
CA ALA A 128 -3.69 -10.55 -3.22
C ALA A 128 -4.03 -9.52 -2.12
N VAL A 129 -3.70 -8.25 -2.34
CA VAL A 129 -4.06 -7.16 -1.43
C VAL A 129 -5.57 -6.96 -1.40
N ALA A 130 -6.25 -7.01 -2.54
CA ALA A 130 -7.70 -6.87 -2.64
C ALA A 130 -8.43 -7.99 -1.88
N GLN A 131 -7.99 -9.24 -2.04
CA GLN A 131 -8.52 -10.37 -1.29
C GLN A 131 -8.37 -10.16 0.23
N ARG A 132 -7.18 -9.74 0.68
CA ARG A 132 -6.94 -9.49 2.12
C ARG A 132 -7.79 -8.34 2.66
N LEU A 133 -7.98 -7.29 1.87
CA LEU A 133 -8.86 -6.18 2.24
C LEU A 133 -10.31 -6.67 2.36
N GLU A 134 -10.80 -7.47 1.41
CA GLU A 134 -12.15 -8.02 1.45
C GLU A 134 -12.38 -8.86 2.71
N GLU A 135 -11.44 -9.74 3.07
CA GLU A 135 -11.48 -10.52 4.32
C GLU A 135 -11.64 -9.60 5.55
N LYS A 136 -10.87 -8.50 5.61
CA LYS A 136 -10.96 -7.52 6.71
C LYS A 136 -12.32 -6.80 6.76
N LEU A 137 -12.88 -6.47 5.60
CA LEU A 137 -14.17 -5.78 5.52
C LEU A 137 -15.35 -6.71 5.82
N GLN A 138 -15.27 -7.99 5.45
CA GLN A 138 -16.30 -9.00 5.74
C GLN A 138 -16.36 -9.37 7.22
N VAL A 139 -15.20 -9.54 7.87
CA VAL A 139 -15.14 -9.78 9.33
C VAL A 139 -15.88 -8.66 10.08
N ARG A 140 -15.71 -7.40 9.65
CA ARG A 140 -16.45 -6.27 10.21
C ARG A 140 -17.95 -6.38 9.97
N ALA A 141 -18.38 -6.69 8.75
CA ALA A 141 -19.82 -6.83 8.45
C ALA A 141 -20.47 -7.84 9.39
N ALA A 142 -19.81 -8.98 9.64
CA ALA A 142 -20.27 -9.98 10.60
C ALA A 142 -20.32 -9.47 12.05
N PHE A 143 -19.32 -8.71 12.51
CA PHE A 143 -19.35 -8.11 13.86
C PHE A 143 -20.42 -7.02 14.03
N VAL A 144 -20.70 -6.24 12.98
CA VAL A 144 -21.77 -5.23 12.98
C VAL A 144 -23.15 -5.90 13.03
N GLU A 145 -23.34 -7.03 12.34
CA GLU A 145 -24.59 -7.80 12.40
C GLU A 145 -24.82 -8.52 13.73
N LEU A 146 -23.75 -8.91 14.44
CA LEU A 146 -23.88 -9.66 15.69
C LEU A 146 -24.13 -8.81 16.95
N GLY A 147 -23.78 -7.51 16.95
CA GLY A 147 -24.02 -6.58 18.07
C GLY A 147 -23.40 -7.01 19.42
N PRO A 148 -23.22 -6.08 20.38
CA PRO A 148 -22.89 -6.49 21.74
C PRO A 148 -24.14 -7.15 22.33
N THR A 149 -24.09 -8.46 22.57
CA THR A 149 -25.14 -9.16 23.32
C THR A 149 -25.30 -8.47 24.68
N SER A 150 -26.39 -7.73 24.82
CA SER A 150 -26.86 -7.18 26.08
C SER A 150 -27.02 -8.31 27.09
N ASN A 151 -26.37 -8.14 28.24
CA ASN A 151 -26.65 -8.76 29.54
C ASN A 151 -27.83 -9.75 29.55
N LEU A 152 -27.53 -11.05 29.63
CA LEU A 152 -28.43 -12.01 30.24
C LEU A 152 -27.93 -12.25 31.67
N THR A 153 -28.49 -11.46 32.59
CA THR A 153 -28.68 -11.87 33.98
C THR A 153 -29.51 -13.15 34.03
N ALA A 154 -28.96 -14.21 34.62
CA ALA A 154 -29.69 -15.22 35.39
C ALA A 154 -28.72 -15.81 36.42
#